data_AF-A0A3D1IQI1-F1
#
_entry.id   AF-A0A3D1IQI1-F1
#
_cell.length_a   1.000
_cell.length_b   1.000
_cell.length_c   1.000
_cell.angle_alpha   90.00
_cell.angle_beta   90.00
_cell.angle_gamma   90.00
#
_symmetry.space_group_name_H-M   'P 1'
#
loop_
_entity.id
_entity.type
_entity.pdbx_description
1 polymer ?
#
loop_
_entity_poly.entity_id
_entity_poly.type
_entity_poly.pdbx_seq_one_letter_code
_entity_poly.pdbx_strand_id
1 'polypeptide(L)'
;MAEETSDNSPPKDDDILGFTVKMALIAVIIYIGVYSFDQWMRKKDGPWTVTFQTDANGTPMLVIDWVARGYRNCTLVFPGETVPVGFETMRTNFVDPVHLPQSVPFGNWFYADLTYLPGTVTFDFFPIDANATSKGRRHEIELLPRGLVVNRKAHAWEDGLRIEVPAEAKEDWQETDVKY
;
A
#
# COMPACT_ATOMS: atom_id res chain seq x y z
N MET A 1 19.61 34.30 68.45
CA MET A 1 19.56 34.75 67.05
C MET A 1 21.00 34.80 66.55
N ALA A 2 21.39 33.83 65.71
CA ALA A 2 22.40 33.93 64.64
C ALA A 2 22.44 32.57 63.93
N GLU A 3 22.39 32.61 62.60
CA GLU A 3 22.12 31.54 61.65
C GLU A 3 23.14 30.38 61.64
N GLU A 4 22.64 29.15 61.49
CA GLU A 4 23.40 28.07 60.89
C GLU A 4 23.50 28.33 59.39
N THR A 5 24.68 28.72 58.91
CA THR A 5 25.00 28.73 57.48
C THR A 5 25.19 27.29 57.01
N SER A 6 24.19 26.73 56.33
CA SER A 6 24.31 25.44 55.64
C SER A 6 25.26 25.60 54.45
N ASP A 7 26.48 25.08 54.57
CA ASP A 7 27.42 24.95 53.46
C ASP A 7 26.99 23.78 52.55
N ASN A 8 26.04 24.05 51.66
CA ASN A 8 25.80 23.21 50.49
C ASN A 8 26.47 23.89 49.29
N SER A 9 27.69 23.45 48.97
CA SER A 9 28.34 23.82 47.72
C SER A 9 27.42 23.47 46.53
N PRO A 10 27.28 24.37 45.53
CA PRO A 10 26.44 24.10 44.37
C PRO A 10 26.94 22.85 43.62
N PRO A 11 26.04 22.09 42.96
CA PRO A 11 26.43 20.89 42.21
C PRO A 11 27.53 21.22 41.20
N LYS A 12 28.56 20.38 41.13
CA LYS A 12 29.70 20.54 40.22
C LYS A 12 29.22 20.37 38.76
N ASP A 13 29.43 21.36 37.91
CA ASP A 13 28.98 21.38 36.50
C ASP A 13 29.44 20.14 35.69
N ASP A 14 30.58 19.53 36.06
CA ASP A 14 31.14 18.33 35.44
C ASP A 14 30.21 17.09 35.57
N ASP A 15 29.43 16.99 36.65
CA ASP A 15 28.53 15.85 36.89
C ASP A 15 27.29 15.91 35.98
N ILE A 16 26.80 17.14 35.74
CA ILE A 16 25.67 17.41 34.84
C ILE A 16 26.08 17.17 33.38
N LEU A 17 27.28 17.61 32.97
CA LEU A 17 27.76 17.40 31.60
C LEU A 17 27.94 15.90 31.31
N GLY A 18 28.55 15.15 32.23
CA GLY A 18 28.73 13.71 32.09
C GLY A 18 27.41 12.93 32.04
N PHE A 19 26.44 13.30 32.88
CA PHE A 19 25.08 12.75 32.83
C PHE A 19 24.39 13.06 31.50
N THR A 20 24.45 14.33 31.06
CA THR A 20 23.83 14.78 29.80
C THR A 20 24.39 14.02 28.61
N VAL A 21 25.71 13.85 28.51
CA VAL A 21 26.35 13.09 27.43
C VAL A 21 25.92 11.62 27.45
N LYS A 22 25.86 10.97 28.62
CA LYS A 22 25.38 9.59 28.74
C LYS A 22 23.93 9.44 28.28
N MET A 23 23.05 10.36 28.70
CA MET A 23 21.64 10.33 28.29
C MET A 23 21.47 10.61 26.81
N ALA A 24 22.24 11.54 26.23
CA ALA A 24 22.25 11.80 24.80
C ALA A 24 22.67 10.56 24.00
N LEU A 25 23.72 9.85 24.44
CA LEU A 25 24.16 8.60 23.80
C LEU A 25 23.09 7.51 23.88
N ILE A 26 22.45 7.33 25.03
CA ILE A 26 21.35 6.38 25.19
C ILE A 26 20.19 6.74 24.25
N ALA A 27 19.80 8.02 24.20
CA ALA A 27 18.73 8.49 23.32
C ALA A 27 19.05 8.23 21.84
N VAL A 28 20.30 8.45 21.41
CA VAL A 28 20.73 8.15 20.03
C VAL A 28 20.67 6.65 19.73
N ILE A 29 21.12 5.79 20.65
CA ILE A 29 21.07 4.34 20.46
C ILE A 29 19.62 3.86 20.35
N ILE A 30 18.74 4.33 21.22
CA ILE A 30 17.31 3.99 21.18
C ILE A 30 16.70 4.47 19.87
N TYR A 31 16.97 5.71 19.47
CA TYR A 31 16.48 6.27 18.22
C TYR A 31 16.90 5.42 17.01
N ILE A 32 18.19 5.09 16.90
CA ILE A 32 18.71 4.25 15.82
C ILE A 32 18.04 2.89 15.82
N GLY A 33 17.89 2.24 16.99
CA GLY A 33 17.26 0.94 17.11
C GLY A 33 15.80 0.94 16.66
N VAL A 34 15.00 1.88 17.19
CA VAL A 34 13.58 2.00 16.85
C VAL A 34 13.39 2.39 15.39
N TYR A 35 14.16 3.35 14.88
CA TYR A 35 14.10 3.76 13.48
C TYR A 35 14.48 2.60 12.54
N SER A 36 15.56 1.89 12.84
CA SER A 36 15.99 0.75 12.01
C SER A 36 14.95 -0.38 12.01
N PHE A 37 14.33 -0.64 13.17
CA PHE A 37 13.26 -1.64 13.28
C PHE A 37 12.02 -1.23 12.50
N ASP A 38 11.58 0.03 12.59
CA ASP A 38 10.50 0.58 11.78
C ASP A 38 10.82 0.46 10.29
N GLN A 39 11.99 0.89 9.85
CA GLN A 39 12.42 0.79 8.44
C GLN A 39 12.42 -0.66 7.93
N TRP A 40 12.82 -1.62 8.77
CA TRP A 40 12.74 -3.04 8.45
C TRP A 40 11.29 -3.51 8.34
N MET A 41 10.44 -3.20 9.33
CA MET A 41 9.02 -3.55 9.34
C MET A 41 8.29 -3.04 8.11
N ARG A 42 8.62 -1.82 7.64
CA ARG A 42 8.01 -1.23 6.44
C ARG A 42 8.31 -2.00 5.15
N LYS A 43 9.41 -2.75 5.10
CA LYS A 43 9.91 -3.38 3.87
C LYS A 43 9.88 -4.90 3.88
N LYS A 44 9.79 -5.54 5.05
CA LYS A 44 10.02 -6.98 5.24
C LYS A 44 9.13 -7.89 4.38
N ASP A 45 7.88 -7.49 4.10
CA ASP A 45 6.94 -8.33 3.35
C ASP A 45 6.94 -8.01 1.85
N GLY A 46 7.78 -7.07 1.38
CA GLY A 46 7.93 -6.73 -0.02
C GLY A 46 6.67 -6.15 -0.69
N PRO A 47 6.80 -5.55 -1.88
CA PRO A 47 5.69 -4.87 -2.56
C PRO A 47 4.78 -5.84 -3.30
N TRP A 48 3.60 -5.34 -3.68
CA TRP A 48 2.84 -5.91 -4.80
C TRP A 48 3.59 -5.67 -6.11
N THR A 49 3.68 -6.71 -6.95
CA THR A 49 4.10 -6.57 -8.34
C THR A 49 2.89 -6.82 -9.22
N VAL A 50 2.55 -5.85 -10.07
CA VAL A 50 1.33 -5.89 -10.87
C VAL A 50 1.69 -5.71 -12.34
N THR A 51 1.16 -6.57 -13.18
CA THR A 51 1.35 -6.55 -14.63
C THR A 51 0.00 -6.41 -15.31
N PHE A 52 -0.16 -5.31 -16.02
CA PHE A 52 -1.28 -5.05 -16.92
C PHE A 52 -0.93 -5.63 -18.28
N GLN A 53 -1.72 -6.57 -18.78
CA GLN A 53 -1.48 -7.22 -20.06
C GLN A 53 -2.80 -7.65 -20.72
N THR A 54 -2.72 -8.31 -21.87
CA THR A 54 -3.87 -8.95 -22.52
C THR A 54 -3.60 -10.45 -22.70
N ASP A 55 -4.66 -11.25 -22.77
CA ASP A 55 -4.54 -12.65 -23.20
C ASP A 55 -4.29 -12.75 -24.73
N ALA A 56 -4.19 -13.98 -25.23
CA ALA A 56 -4.02 -14.27 -26.65
C ALA A 56 -5.19 -13.78 -27.53
N ASN A 57 -6.36 -13.53 -26.95
CA ASN A 57 -7.55 -13.04 -27.62
C ASN A 57 -7.70 -11.51 -27.50
N GLY A 58 -6.76 -10.83 -26.84
CA GLY A 58 -6.82 -9.39 -26.58
C GLY A 58 -7.67 -9.00 -25.36
N THR A 59 -8.16 -9.96 -24.57
CA THR A 59 -8.92 -9.71 -23.34
C THR A 59 -8.00 -9.07 -22.30
N PRO A 60 -8.38 -7.95 -21.66
CA PRO A 60 -7.57 -7.35 -20.61
C PRO A 60 -7.36 -8.31 -19.42
N MET A 61 -6.16 -8.27 -18.85
CA MET A 61 -5.76 -9.06 -17.70
C MET A 61 -4.91 -8.25 -16.73
N LEU A 62 -5.09 -8.51 -15.44
CA LEU A 62 -4.21 -8.06 -14.37
C LEU A 62 -3.54 -9.27 -13.74
N VAL A 63 -2.21 -9.33 -13.76
CA VAL A 63 -1.44 -10.36 -13.07
C VAL A 63 -0.77 -9.74 -11.85
N ILE A 64 -0.94 -10.39 -10.70
CA ILE A 64 -0.50 -9.92 -9.40
C ILE A 64 0.44 -10.98 -8.83
N ASP A 65 1.63 -10.54 -8.44
CA ASP A 65 2.61 -11.35 -7.72
C ASP A 65 2.90 -10.72 -6.36
N TRP A 66 2.95 -11.57 -5.33
CA TRP A 66 3.44 -11.23 -4.00
C TRP A 66 4.52 -12.22 -3.56
N VAL A 67 5.75 -11.91 -3.96
CA VAL A 67 6.90 -12.82 -3.85
C VAL A 67 7.19 -13.23 -2.40
N ALA A 68 7.08 -12.31 -1.43
CA ALA A 68 7.43 -12.59 -0.03
C ALA A 68 6.52 -13.63 0.62
N ARG A 69 5.28 -13.78 0.12
CA ARG A 69 4.36 -14.84 0.55
C ARG A 69 4.20 -15.98 -0.45
N GLY A 70 4.92 -15.94 -1.56
CA GLY A 70 4.93 -17.01 -2.55
C GLY A 70 3.70 -17.07 -3.45
N TYR A 71 2.80 -16.09 -3.41
CA TYR A 71 1.66 -16.03 -4.32
C TYR A 71 2.11 -15.46 -5.67
N ARG A 72 2.01 -16.26 -6.73
CA ARG A 72 2.47 -15.91 -8.07
C ARG A 72 1.38 -16.14 -9.10
N ASN A 73 1.43 -15.36 -10.18
CA ASN A 73 0.51 -15.47 -11.30
C ASN A 73 -0.97 -15.36 -10.91
N CYS A 74 -1.29 -14.64 -9.82
CA CYS A 74 -2.67 -14.40 -9.44
C CYS A 74 -3.31 -13.47 -10.47
N THR A 75 -4.30 -13.96 -11.19
CA THR A 75 -4.78 -13.37 -12.44
C THR A 75 -6.23 -12.96 -12.33
N LEU A 76 -6.50 -11.69 -12.64
CA LEU A 76 -7.84 -11.20 -12.97
C LEU A 76 -7.96 -11.10 -14.48
N VAL A 77 -9.02 -11.65 -15.04
CA VAL A 77 -9.35 -11.51 -16.47
C VAL A 77 -10.64 -10.72 -16.57
N PHE A 78 -10.72 -9.81 -17.53
CA PHE A 78 -11.89 -8.94 -17.71
C PHE A 78 -12.62 -9.23 -19.03
N PRO A 79 -13.40 -10.32 -19.13
CA PRO A 79 -14.19 -10.62 -20.31
C PRO A 79 -15.16 -9.48 -20.66
N GLY A 80 -15.25 -9.15 -21.95
CA GLY A 80 -16.15 -8.09 -22.44
C GLY A 80 -15.58 -6.67 -22.30
N GLU A 81 -14.43 -6.51 -21.64
CA GLU A 81 -13.71 -5.24 -21.58
C GLU A 81 -12.72 -5.07 -22.73
N THR A 82 -12.35 -3.82 -23.00
CA THR A 82 -11.38 -3.47 -24.06
C THR A 82 -10.28 -2.58 -23.50
N VAL A 83 -9.04 -2.87 -23.89
CA VAL A 83 -7.91 -2.00 -23.54
C VAL A 83 -7.95 -0.71 -24.36
N PRO A 84 -7.36 0.40 -23.87
CA PRO A 84 -7.25 1.63 -24.65
C PRO A 84 -6.42 1.46 -25.92
N VAL A 85 -6.62 2.38 -26.87
CA VAL A 85 -5.82 2.44 -28.10
C VAL A 85 -4.35 2.66 -27.77
N GLY A 86 -3.47 1.85 -28.35
CA GLY A 86 -2.02 1.93 -28.11
C GLY A 86 -1.58 1.31 -26.78
N PHE A 87 -2.42 0.48 -26.16
CA PHE A 87 -2.04 -0.26 -24.96
C PHE A 87 -0.79 -1.13 -25.20
N GLU A 88 0.17 -0.99 -24.30
CA GLU A 88 1.33 -1.88 -24.19
C GLU A 88 1.33 -2.55 -22.81
N THR A 89 1.91 -3.75 -22.74
CA THR A 89 2.05 -4.45 -21.46
C THR A 89 2.88 -3.61 -20.51
N MET A 90 2.35 -3.35 -19.32
CA MET A 90 2.98 -2.52 -18.29
C MET A 90 3.13 -3.33 -17.01
N ARG A 91 4.36 -3.42 -16.51
CA ARG A 91 4.66 -4.00 -15.19
C ARG A 91 5.09 -2.89 -14.25
N THR A 92 4.52 -2.89 -13.05
CA THR A 92 4.88 -1.95 -11.98
C THR A 92 4.98 -2.65 -10.63
N ASN A 93 5.72 -2.04 -9.71
CA ASN A 93 5.86 -2.44 -8.33
C ASN A 93 5.44 -1.29 -7.39
N PHE A 94 4.59 -1.59 -6.43
CA PHE A 94 4.08 -0.59 -5.49
C PHE A 94 4.93 -0.58 -4.22
N VAL A 95 5.98 0.24 -4.22
CA VAL A 95 7.02 0.27 -3.18
C VAL A 95 7.02 1.52 -2.30
N ASP A 96 6.52 2.65 -2.79
CA ASP A 96 6.60 3.93 -2.10
C ASP A 96 5.44 4.85 -2.53
N PRO A 97 4.75 5.51 -1.58
CA PRO A 97 3.68 6.46 -1.90
C PRO A 97 4.13 7.74 -2.62
N VAL A 98 5.43 8.10 -2.61
CA VAL A 98 5.95 9.37 -3.15
C VAL A 98 5.62 9.59 -4.65
N HIS A 99 5.38 8.52 -5.40
CA HIS A 99 5.11 8.58 -6.84
C HIS A 99 3.66 8.23 -7.20
N LEU A 100 2.73 8.37 -6.26
CA LEU A 100 1.30 8.14 -6.49
C LEU A 100 0.55 9.41 -6.90
N PRO A 101 -0.49 9.29 -7.74
CA PRO A 101 -0.93 8.08 -8.42
C PRO A 101 -0.05 7.74 -9.63
N GLN A 102 0.31 6.47 -9.79
CA GLN A 102 0.98 5.98 -10.99
C GLN A 102 -0.03 5.80 -12.13
N SER A 103 0.43 5.79 -13.38
CA SER A 103 -0.46 5.45 -14.51
C SER A 103 -1.00 4.03 -14.37
N VAL A 104 -2.32 3.88 -14.61
CA VAL A 104 -3.03 2.61 -14.58
C VAL A 104 -3.69 2.43 -15.95
N PRO A 105 -3.20 1.51 -16.80
CA PRO A 105 -3.54 1.51 -18.23
C PRO A 105 -5.03 1.46 -18.56
N PHE A 106 -5.86 0.77 -17.78
CA PHE A 106 -7.30 0.65 -18.07
C PHE A 106 -8.19 1.08 -16.90
N GLY A 107 -7.73 2.07 -16.13
CA GLY A 107 -8.50 2.62 -15.03
C GLY A 107 -7.77 3.72 -14.29
N ASN A 108 -8.13 3.88 -13.02
CA ASN A 108 -7.56 4.89 -12.15
C ASN A 108 -7.16 4.27 -10.81
N TRP A 109 -6.20 4.92 -10.16
CA TRP A 109 -5.99 4.72 -8.73
C TRP A 109 -7.14 5.28 -7.95
N PHE A 110 -7.64 4.50 -6.99
CA PHE A 110 -8.60 4.96 -6.00
C PHE A 110 -7.91 5.31 -4.69
N TYR A 111 -7.11 4.40 -4.16
CA TYR A 111 -6.51 4.51 -2.83
C TYR A 111 -5.22 3.69 -2.73
N ALA A 112 -4.31 4.13 -1.86
CA ALA A 112 -3.12 3.38 -1.47
C ALA A 112 -2.70 3.68 -0.04
N ASP A 113 -2.29 2.66 0.70
CA ASP A 113 -1.42 2.81 1.86
C ASP A 113 -0.23 1.87 1.71
N LEU A 114 0.94 2.44 1.44
CA LEU A 114 2.20 1.75 1.25
C LEU A 114 3.18 2.02 2.40
N THR A 115 2.69 2.47 3.56
CA THR A 115 3.52 2.74 4.76
C THR A 115 4.24 1.47 5.20
N TYR A 116 3.52 0.35 5.22
CA TYR A 116 4.07 -0.99 5.43
C TYR A 116 3.74 -1.87 4.23
N LEU A 117 4.75 -2.39 3.58
CA LEU A 117 4.58 -3.26 2.42
C LEU A 117 3.98 -4.63 2.81
N PRO A 118 3.19 -5.28 1.92
CA PRO A 118 2.86 -4.82 0.57
C PRO A 118 1.81 -3.70 0.55
N GLY A 119 1.19 -3.42 1.70
CA GLY A 119 0.21 -2.35 1.86
C GLY A 119 -1.13 -2.68 1.21
N THR A 120 -1.95 -1.64 1.10
CA THR A 120 -3.25 -1.68 0.42
C THR A 120 -3.16 -0.88 -0.87
N VAL A 121 -3.70 -1.44 -1.96
CA VAL A 121 -3.83 -0.75 -3.25
C VAL A 121 -5.21 -1.01 -3.81
N THR A 122 -5.96 0.05 -4.13
CA THR A 122 -7.29 -0.04 -4.72
C THR A 122 -7.35 0.64 -6.08
N PHE A 123 -7.93 -0.06 -7.05
CA PHE A 123 -8.13 0.39 -8.41
C PHE A 123 -9.61 0.50 -8.77
N ASP A 124 -9.92 1.52 -9.57
CA ASP A 124 -11.18 1.67 -10.29
C ASP A 124 -10.92 1.36 -11.77
N PHE A 125 -11.28 0.16 -12.25
CA PHE A 125 -11.07 -0.24 -13.66
C PHE A 125 -12.33 -0.10 -14.51
N PHE A 126 -12.10 0.22 -15.80
CA PHE A 126 -13.12 0.29 -16.86
C PHE A 126 -14.40 1.05 -16.48
N PRO A 127 -14.32 2.29 -15.97
CA PRO A 127 -15.51 3.05 -15.58
C PRO A 127 -16.42 3.32 -16.79
N ILE A 128 -17.70 3.00 -16.64
CA ILE A 128 -18.78 3.35 -17.56
C ILE A 128 -19.54 4.50 -16.91
N ASP A 129 -19.16 5.74 -17.23
CA ASP A 129 -19.98 6.97 -17.32
C ASP A 129 -19.05 8.20 -17.45
N ALA A 130 -18.89 8.69 -18.68
CA ALA A 130 -17.96 9.77 -19.01
C ALA A 130 -18.45 11.20 -18.68
N ASN A 131 -19.61 11.35 -18.03
CA ASN A 131 -20.26 12.65 -17.79
C ASN A 131 -20.12 13.23 -16.37
N ALA A 132 -19.19 12.71 -15.58
CA ALA A 132 -18.50 13.46 -14.50
C ALA A 132 -19.31 14.01 -13.30
N THR A 133 -20.41 13.37 -12.88
CA THR A 133 -21.10 13.78 -11.63
C THR A 133 -21.35 12.68 -10.59
N SER A 134 -21.23 11.41 -10.97
CA SER A 134 -21.15 10.26 -10.05
C SER A 134 -20.23 9.25 -10.71
N LYS A 135 -19.31 8.64 -9.98
CA LYS A 135 -18.41 7.61 -10.55
C LYS A 135 -19.26 6.44 -11.06
N GLY A 136 -19.53 6.38 -12.35
CA GLY A 136 -20.37 5.33 -12.92
C GLY A 136 -19.86 3.91 -12.69
N ARG A 137 -20.54 2.95 -13.29
CA ARG A 137 -20.30 1.53 -13.03
C ARG A 137 -18.86 1.14 -13.36
N ARG A 138 -18.17 0.49 -12.43
CA ARG A 138 -16.74 0.14 -12.55
C ARG A 138 -16.42 -1.19 -11.87
N HIS A 139 -15.21 -1.68 -12.12
CA HIS A 139 -14.63 -2.76 -11.32
C HIS A 139 -13.77 -2.17 -10.21
N GLU A 140 -14.07 -2.51 -8.96
CA GLU A 140 -13.30 -2.12 -7.80
C GLU A 140 -12.40 -3.29 -7.39
N ILE A 141 -11.08 -3.12 -7.50
CA ILE A 141 -10.11 -4.17 -7.20
C ILE A 141 -9.22 -3.69 -6.06
N GLU A 142 -9.25 -4.36 -4.91
CA GLU A 142 -8.40 -4.05 -3.76
C GLU A 142 -7.42 -5.18 -3.45
N LEU A 143 -6.15 -4.84 -3.43
CA LEU A 143 -5.07 -5.73 -3.05
C LEU A 143 -4.82 -5.51 -1.56
N LEU A 144 -5.26 -6.44 -0.72
CA LEU A 144 -5.02 -6.41 0.73
C LEU A 144 -4.08 -7.55 1.13
N PRO A 145 -3.24 -7.38 2.17
CA PRO A 145 -2.39 -8.47 2.69
C PRO A 145 -3.19 -9.69 3.17
N ARG A 146 -4.48 -9.50 3.51
CA ARG A 146 -5.41 -10.54 3.97
C ARG A 146 -6.13 -11.28 2.85
N GLY A 147 -6.20 -10.70 1.65
CA GLY A 147 -6.97 -11.26 0.53
C GLY A 147 -7.13 -10.26 -0.61
N LEU A 148 -7.53 -10.77 -1.76
CA LEU A 148 -7.91 -9.98 -2.92
C LEU A 148 -9.39 -9.65 -2.83
N VAL A 149 -9.76 -8.38 -2.90
CA VAL A 149 -11.16 -7.97 -2.96
C VAL A 149 -11.47 -7.58 -4.40
N VAL A 150 -12.48 -8.22 -4.98
CA VAL A 150 -12.97 -7.95 -6.33
C VAL A 150 -14.42 -7.57 -6.21
N ASN A 151 -14.78 -6.35 -6.58
CA ASN A 151 -16.15 -5.84 -6.49
C ASN A 151 -16.74 -6.10 -5.10
N ARG A 152 -15.97 -5.74 -4.06
CA ARG A 152 -16.31 -5.92 -2.63
C ARG A 152 -16.53 -7.36 -2.16
N LYS A 153 -16.24 -8.35 -3.00
CA LYS A 153 -16.20 -9.75 -2.63
C LYS A 153 -14.77 -10.14 -2.30
N ALA A 154 -14.56 -10.65 -1.09
CA ALA A 154 -13.25 -11.11 -0.66
C ALA A 154 -12.93 -12.50 -1.23
N HIS A 155 -11.69 -12.65 -1.69
CA HIS A 155 -11.07 -13.87 -2.15
C HIS A 155 -9.79 -14.10 -1.37
N ALA A 156 -9.60 -15.31 -0.85
CA ALA A 156 -8.34 -15.68 -0.21
C ALA A 156 -7.22 -15.70 -1.27
N TRP A 157 -6.01 -15.35 -0.86
CA TRP A 157 -4.85 -15.51 -1.73
C TRP A 157 -4.50 -17.00 -1.87
N GLU A 158 -4.40 -17.45 -3.11
CA GLU A 158 -3.95 -18.78 -3.50
C GLU A 158 -2.95 -18.65 -4.63
N ASP A 159 -1.94 -19.52 -4.68
CA ASP A 159 -0.97 -19.51 -5.77
C ASP A 159 -1.67 -19.85 -7.10
N GLY A 160 -1.42 -19.05 -8.14
CA GLY A 160 -2.11 -19.19 -9.42
C GLY A 160 -3.63 -18.88 -9.38
N LEU A 161 -4.13 -18.19 -8.34
CA LEU A 161 -5.52 -17.75 -8.25
C LEU A 161 -5.97 -17.12 -9.57
N ARG A 162 -7.11 -17.55 -10.10
CA ARG A 162 -7.69 -16.98 -11.33
C ARG A 162 -9.15 -16.60 -11.10
N ILE A 163 -9.48 -15.34 -11.39
CA ILE A 163 -10.84 -14.82 -11.27
C ILE A 163 -11.23 -14.15 -12.59
N GLU A 164 -12.42 -14.48 -13.08
CA GLU A 164 -13.05 -13.78 -14.19
C GLU A 164 -13.97 -12.69 -13.64
N VAL A 165 -13.79 -11.49 -14.17
CA VAL A 165 -14.50 -10.28 -13.75
C VAL A 165 -15.18 -9.70 -14.99
N PRO A 166 -16.35 -10.21 -15.37
CA PRO A 166 -16.98 -9.87 -16.64
C PRO A 166 -17.60 -8.46 -16.57
N ALA A 167 -17.74 -7.80 -17.73
CA ALA A 167 -18.25 -6.44 -17.85
C ALA A 167 -19.61 -6.19 -17.14
N GLU A 168 -20.49 -7.18 -17.11
CA GLU A 168 -21.79 -7.10 -16.43
C GLU A 168 -21.67 -7.03 -14.90
N ALA A 169 -20.53 -7.43 -14.32
CA ALA A 169 -20.29 -7.38 -12.89
C ALA A 169 -19.90 -5.97 -12.40
N LYS A 170 -19.83 -4.96 -13.27
CA LYS A 170 -19.59 -3.57 -12.85
C LYS A 170 -20.75 -3.04 -12.03
N GLU A 171 -20.42 -2.38 -10.94
CA GLU A 171 -21.39 -1.73 -10.06
C GLU A 171 -21.01 -0.26 -9.82
N ASP A 172 -22.02 0.55 -9.51
CA ASP A 172 -21.83 1.95 -9.09
C ASP A 172 -21.67 1.97 -7.58
N TRP A 173 -20.41 1.88 -7.15
CA TRP A 173 -20.05 1.89 -5.75
C TRP A 173 -20.00 3.33 -5.22
N GLN A 174 -20.92 3.68 -4.31
CA GLN A 174 -20.90 4.94 -3.59
C GLN A 174 -19.89 4.88 -2.44
N GLU A 175 -19.31 6.03 -2.09
CA GLU A 175 -18.30 6.16 -1.03
C GLU A 175 -18.87 5.79 0.35
N THR A 176 -20.18 5.93 0.54
CA THR A 176 -20.91 5.54 1.77
C THR A 176 -21.08 4.03 1.96
N ASP A 177 -20.82 3.24 0.93
CA ASP A 177 -21.15 1.82 0.91
C ASP A 177 -19.98 0.93 1.35
N VAL A 178 -18.83 1.52 1.70
CA VAL A 178 -17.68 0.79 2.24
C VAL A 178 -17.99 0.34 3.66
N LYS A 179 -18.43 -0.92 3.80
CA LYS A 179 -18.56 -1.59 5.11
C LYS A 179 -17.27 -2.37 5.37
N TYR A 180 -16.43 -1.84 6.27
CA TYR A 180 -15.35 -2.60 6.88
C TYR A 180 -15.89 -3.57 7.94
#